data_AF-D3G004-F1
#
_entry.id   AF-D3G004-F1
#
_cell.length_a   1.000
_cell.length_b   1.000
_cell.length_c   1.000
_cell.angle_alpha   90.00
_cell.angle_beta   90.00
_cell.angle_gamma   90.00
#
_symmetry.space_group_name_H-M   'P 1'
#
loop_
_entity.id
_entity.type
_entity.pdbx_description
1 polymer ?
#
loop_
_entity_poly.entity_id
_entity_poly.type
_entity_poly.pdbx_seq_one_letter_code
_entity_poly.pdbx_strand_id
1 'polypeptide(L)'
;MDLEKELYRWFGYSTFRSGQKEIVAALMENEDVLAVLPTGMGKSICYQLPALLKEGVTIIVSPLLSLMEDQVQQLRSIGIKQVVAINSFMNHLEREEVFRSLSTYKLIYTSPEMLQSDYVLHKLRKLQISLFIVDEAHCISQWGHEFRSDYLRLAQVREKLSNPPCLAITATATPYVQKDICSYLQMSQPKSFIHSVNRPNIAVQVEQYLSTEEKMERLLELTSKLKGPGMVYFSSRLWSEAAARKLQERGIQGVNFYHGGMTNDDRLLIQQQFMQGELSIICCTSAFGMGINKDNIRYVIHFHYPTQMESYVQEIGRAGRDGEKSIAITLFSEEDRGLARLLSKREQLDNEQIVQLLLALSQMEVMDEKAETELCAKLGCSETAWKNVKVSLEEMNVLKGTMVQRFSIDAVSTMLADSFLKYQINKQKHLSQFETWMHSKTCRRNGVLDYFEEEEKQIQTENCCDICGLTLETYYLKEQLHHYNQHDAKNWQEELSIRLFGKTGELYE
;
A
#
# COMPACT_ATOMS: atom_id res chain seq x y z
N MET A 1 30.90 13.38 4.91
CA MET A 1 30.67 11.99 4.46
C MET A 1 30.17 12.04 3.04
N ASP A 2 30.70 11.22 2.15
CA ASP A 2 30.25 11.16 0.75
C ASP A 2 29.07 10.18 0.66
N LEU A 3 27.87 10.71 0.41
CA LEU A 3 26.64 9.92 0.45
C LEU A 3 26.53 8.98 -0.75
N GLU A 4 27.02 9.38 -1.93
CA GLU A 4 27.04 8.55 -3.13
C GLU A 4 27.96 7.33 -2.96
N LYS A 5 29.11 7.53 -2.32
CA LYS A 5 30.02 6.42 -2.00
C LYS A 5 29.36 5.40 -1.07
N GLU A 6 28.65 5.85 -0.04
CA GLU A 6 27.95 4.96 0.88
C GLU A 6 26.74 4.29 0.23
N LEU A 7 26.00 5.00 -0.63
CA LEU A 7 24.91 4.42 -1.42
C LEU A 7 25.41 3.26 -2.29
N TYR A 8 26.52 3.46 -2.99
CA TYR A 8 27.13 2.41 -3.81
C TYR A 8 27.61 1.23 -2.95
N ARG A 9 28.27 1.52 -1.81
CA ARG A 9 28.77 0.49 -0.90
C ARG A 9 27.69 -0.42 -0.35
N TRP A 10 26.55 0.14 0.06
CA TRP A 10 25.48 -0.61 0.73
C TRP A 10 24.45 -1.21 -0.23
N PHE A 11 24.16 -0.51 -1.33
CA PHE A 11 23.05 -0.88 -2.23
C PHE A 11 23.47 -1.05 -3.69
N GLY A 12 24.73 -0.77 -4.05
CA GLY A 12 25.23 -0.91 -5.43
C GLY A 12 24.79 0.18 -6.39
N TYR A 13 24.06 1.21 -5.95
CA TYR A 13 23.63 2.31 -6.80
C TYR A 13 24.70 3.41 -6.86
N SER A 14 25.07 3.82 -8.07
CA SER A 14 26.08 4.87 -8.29
C SER A 14 25.56 6.29 -8.04
N THR A 15 24.25 6.50 -8.14
CA THR A 15 23.62 7.83 -8.07
C THR A 15 22.27 7.75 -7.37
N PHE A 16 21.93 8.79 -6.61
CA PHE A 16 20.59 8.98 -6.09
C PHE A 16 19.60 9.32 -7.21
N ARG A 17 18.34 8.91 -7.03
CA ARG A 17 17.21 9.47 -7.78
C ARG A 17 16.90 10.88 -7.25
N SER A 18 16.21 11.68 -8.07
CA SER A 18 15.80 13.03 -7.70
C SER A 18 15.09 13.07 -6.34
N GLY A 19 15.50 13.98 -5.46
CA GLY A 19 14.94 14.17 -4.12
C GLY A 19 15.50 13.27 -3.01
N GLN A 20 16.11 12.13 -3.35
CA GLN A 20 16.58 11.18 -2.34
C GLN A 20 17.77 11.73 -1.55
N LYS A 21 18.72 12.38 -2.23
CA LYS A 21 19.96 12.86 -1.60
C LYS A 21 19.67 13.94 -0.57
N GLU A 22 18.75 14.84 -0.89
CA GLU A 22 18.33 15.97 -0.06
C GLU A 22 17.65 15.48 1.22
N ILE A 23 16.78 14.46 1.12
CA ILE A 23 16.16 13.81 2.28
C ILE A 23 17.22 13.15 3.16
N VAL A 24 18.11 12.35 2.57
CA VAL A 24 19.18 11.67 3.33
C VAL A 24 20.08 12.69 4.03
N ALA A 25 20.46 13.77 3.35
CA ALA A 25 21.29 14.83 3.92
C ALA A 25 20.62 15.50 5.14
N ALA A 26 19.34 15.88 5.02
CA ALA A 26 18.58 16.48 6.11
C ALA A 26 18.49 15.55 7.34
N LEU A 27 18.27 14.24 7.11
CA LEU A 27 18.26 13.25 8.20
C LEU A 27 19.64 13.08 8.85
N MET A 28 20.73 13.17 8.07
CA MET A 28 22.08 13.16 8.61
C MET A 28 22.36 14.39 9.49
N GLU A 29 21.74 15.54 9.17
CA GLU A 29 21.79 16.80 9.93
C GLU A 29 20.87 16.82 11.18
N ASN A 30 20.16 15.71 11.48
CA ASN A 30 19.21 15.57 12.60
C ASN A 30 17.95 16.44 12.48
N GLU A 31 17.51 16.72 11.26
CA GLU A 31 16.28 17.47 11.03
C GLU A 31 15.08 16.54 10.85
N ASP A 32 13.90 17.03 11.25
CA ASP A 32 12.63 16.41 10.91
C ASP A 32 12.31 16.64 9.43
N VAL A 33 11.83 15.61 8.74
CA VAL A 33 11.59 15.62 7.30
C VAL A 33 10.19 15.08 6.96
N LEU A 34 9.42 15.87 6.20
CA LEU A 34 8.25 15.39 5.48
C LEU A 34 8.64 15.12 4.03
N ALA A 35 8.50 13.87 3.57
CA ALA A 35 8.82 13.46 2.21
C ALA A 35 7.59 12.90 1.50
N VAL A 36 7.16 13.55 0.41
CA VAL A 36 6.10 13.04 -0.48
C VAL A 36 6.77 12.63 -1.79
N LEU A 37 7.01 11.33 -1.94
CA LEU A 37 7.75 10.74 -3.06
C LEU A 37 6.88 9.70 -3.78
N PRO A 38 6.46 9.94 -5.02
CA PRO A 38 5.66 9.01 -5.82
C PRO A 38 6.14 7.55 -5.78
N THR A 39 5.20 6.62 -6.01
CA THR A 39 5.53 5.21 -6.11
C THR A 39 6.59 4.96 -7.19
N GLY A 40 7.56 4.09 -6.85
CA GLY A 40 8.69 3.82 -7.72
C GLY A 40 9.87 4.78 -7.57
N MET A 41 9.83 5.83 -6.73
CA MET A 41 11.00 6.71 -6.51
C MET A 41 12.01 6.17 -5.47
N GLY A 42 11.83 4.94 -4.97
CA GLY A 42 12.77 4.32 -4.04
C GLY A 42 12.75 4.92 -2.63
N LYS A 43 11.55 5.15 -2.07
CA LYS A 43 11.32 5.71 -0.73
C LYS A 43 12.17 5.06 0.36
N SER A 44 12.32 3.73 0.32
CA SER A 44 13.04 2.99 1.35
C SER A 44 14.51 3.39 1.48
N ILE A 45 15.18 3.74 0.38
CA ILE A 45 16.59 4.18 0.40
C ILE A 45 16.76 5.45 1.24
N CYS A 46 15.77 6.34 1.23
CA CYS A 46 15.81 7.60 1.96
C CYS A 46 15.94 7.42 3.48
N TYR A 47 15.48 6.29 4.03
CA TYR A 47 15.62 5.99 5.45
C TYR A 47 16.56 4.83 5.76
N GLN A 48 16.69 3.84 4.86
CA GLN A 48 17.58 2.69 5.07
C GLN A 48 19.05 3.10 5.05
N LEU A 49 19.45 3.97 4.13
CA LEU A 49 20.83 4.46 4.07
C LEU A 49 21.22 5.23 5.34
N PRO A 50 20.50 6.29 5.77
CA PRO A 50 20.90 7.01 7.00
C PRO A 50 20.78 6.14 8.26
N ALA A 51 19.88 5.15 8.31
CA ALA A 51 19.82 4.18 9.41
C ALA A 51 21.12 3.35 9.56
N LEU A 52 21.75 2.99 8.44
CA LEU A 52 23.02 2.27 8.43
C LEU A 52 24.20 3.17 8.80
N LEU A 53 24.13 4.46 8.48
CA LEU A 53 25.23 5.42 8.64
C LEU A 53 25.27 6.11 10.02
N LYS A 54 24.11 6.38 10.63
CA LYS A 54 24.05 7.03 11.95
C LYS A 54 24.35 6.03 13.07
N GLU A 55 24.99 6.47 14.14
CA GLU A 55 25.11 5.66 15.36
C GLU A 55 23.77 5.51 16.07
N GLY A 56 23.51 4.33 16.66
CA GLY A 56 22.23 3.98 17.26
C GLY A 56 21.30 3.18 16.34
N VAL A 57 20.04 3.04 16.77
CA VAL A 57 19.01 2.19 16.16
C VAL A 57 17.94 3.05 15.52
N THR A 58 17.54 2.72 14.29
CA THR A 58 16.40 3.36 13.62
C THR A 58 15.14 2.53 13.81
N ILE A 59 14.06 3.19 14.24
CA ILE A 59 12.72 2.60 14.33
C ILE A 59 11.95 2.97 13.06
N ILE A 60 11.40 1.96 12.37
CA ILE A 60 10.57 2.14 11.19
C ILE A 60 9.17 1.64 11.48
N VAL A 61 8.22 2.58 11.52
CA VAL A 61 6.80 2.31 11.70
C VAL A 61 6.17 2.07 10.33
N SER A 62 5.55 0.92 10.15
CA SER A 62 4.88 0.53 8.90
C SER A 62 3.48 -0.03 9.20
N PRO A 63 2.47 0.28 8.38
CA PRO A 63 1.08 -0.10 8.69
C PRO A 63 0.78 -1.59 8.45
N LEU A 64 1.59 -2.28 7.65
CA LEU A 64 1.30 -3.66 7.25
C LEU A 64 2.42 -4.63 7.64
N LEU A 65 2.04 -5.71 8.31
CA LEU A 65 2.96 -6.76 8.73
C LEU A 65 3.70 -7.40 7.55
N SER A 66 3.00 -7.66 6.44
CA SER A 66 3.60 -8.21 5.23
C SER A 66 4.64 -7.28 4.60
N LEU A 67 4.39 -5.96 4.62
CA LEU A 67 5.33 -4.97 4.09
C LEU A 67 6.63 -4.96 4.91
N MET A 68 6.52 -5.07 6.23
CA MET A 68 7.69 -5.14 7.11
C MET A 68 8.54 -6.37 6.81
N GLU A 69 7.93 -7.56 6.73
CA GLU A 69 8.65 -8.80 6.43
C GLU A 69 9.34 -8.75 5.07
N ASP A 70 8.65 -8.25 4.04
CA ASP A 70 9.22 -8.08 2.71
C ASP A 70 10.46 -7.17 2.74
N GLN A 71 10.42 -6.04 3.47
CA GLN A 71 11.58 -5.15 3.60
C GLN A 71 12.74 -5.80 4.36
N VAL A 72 12.46 -6.52 5.44
CA VAL A 72 13.46 -7.26 6.22
C VAL A 72 14.13 -8.33 5.36
N GLN A 73 13.34 -9.11 4.60
CA GLN A 73 13.86 -10.16 3.71
C GLN A 73 14.71 -9.57 2.58
N GLN A 74 14.25 -8.47 1.96
CA GLN A 74 15.02 -7.77 0.93
C GLN A 74 16.38 -7.31 1.46
N LEU A 75 16.42 -6.64 2.61
CA LEU A 75 17.68 -6.19 3.23
C LEU A 75 18.61 -7.35 3.59
N ARG A 76 18.06 -8.45 4.14
CA ARG A 76 18.84 -9.65 4.45
C ARG A 76 19.42 -10.32 3.19
N SER A 77 18.66 -10.34 2.10
CA SER A 77 19.10 -10.94 0.83
C SER A 77 20.31 -10.21 0.22
N ILE A 78 20.44 -8.90 0.46
CA ILE A 78 21.60 -8.09 0.03
C ILE A 78 22.70 -8.00 1.11
N GLY A 79 22.63 -8.83 2.15
CA GLY A 79 23.67 -8.97 3.17
C GLY A 79 23.52 -8.07 4.41
N ILE A 80 22.49 -7.22 4.48
CA ILE A 80 22.21 -6.40 5.67
C ILE A 80 21.43 -7.25 6.67
N LYS A 81 22.17 -7.91 7.58
CA LYS A 81 21.59 -8.82 8.60
C LYS A 81 21.13 -8.13 9.88
N GLN A 82 21.61 -6.90 10.13
CA GLN A 82 21.28 -6.10 11.32
C GLN A 82 19.89 -5.43 11.20
N VAL A 83 18.89 -6.23 10.82
CA VAL A 83 17.50 -5.80 10.61
C VAL A 83 16.52 -6.85 11.08
N VAL A 84 15.42 -6.39 11.69
CA VAL A 84 14.36 -7.25 12.22
C VAL A 84 13.00 -6.56 12.11
N ALA A 85 11.93 -7.34 11.99
CA ALA A 85 10.56 -6.89 12.21
C ALA A 85 10.07 -7.41 13.56
N ILE A 86 9.48 -6.52 14.36
CA ILE A 86 8.80 -6.85 15.61
C ILE A 86 7.29 -6.73 15.34
N ASN A 87 6.61 -7.86 15.26
CA ASN A 87 5.18 -7.93 14.97
C ASN A 87 4.47 -9.00 15.79
N SER A 88 3.16 -9.15 15.58
CA SER A 88 2.31 -10.14 16.25
C SER A 88 2.45 -11.56 15.68
N PHE A 89 3.14 -11.76 14.56
CA PHE A 89 3.39 -13.10 14.01
C PHE A 89 4.50 -13.86 14.74
N MET A 90 5.40 -13.14 15.41
CA MET A 90 6.49 -13.75 16.17
C MET A 90 5.96 -14.55 17.35
N ASN A 91 6.42 -15.79 17.49
CA ASN A 91 6.13 -16.56 18.70
C ASN A 91 6.90 -16.00 19.91
N HIS A 92 6.51 -16.43 21.12
CA HIS A 92 7.10 -15.91 22.35
C HIS A 92 8.62 -16.13 22.45
N LEU A 93 9.12 -17.27 21.96
CA LEU A 93 10.55 -17.61 22.03
C LEU A 93 11.38 -16.71 21.10
N GLU A 94 10.93 -16.56 19.85
CA GLU A 94 11.55 -15.68 18.85
C GLU A 94 11.56 -14.22 19.33
N ARG A 95 10.43 -13.78 19.89
CA ARG A 95 10.28 -12.42 20.43
C ARG A 95 11.27 -12.16 21.57
N GLU A 96 11.42 -13.10 22.51
CA GLU A 96 12.40 -12.98 23.60
C GLU A 96 13.85 -13.03 23.13
N GLU A 97 14.15 -13.77 22.06
CA GLU A 97 15.48 -13.77 21.45
C GLU A 97 15.79 -12.42 20.81
N VAL A 98 14.88 -11.90 19.99
CA VAL A 98 15.01 -10.56 19.39
C VAL A 98 15.13 -9.47 20.46
N PHE A 99 14.36 -9.57 21.55
CA PHE A 99 14.45 -8.61 22.64
C PHE A 99 15.77 -8.65 23.40
N ARG A 100 16.43 -9.81 23.47
CA ARG A 100 17.76 -9.95 24.06
C ARG A 100 18.86 -9.37 23.17
N SER A 101 18.67 -9.39 21.86
CA SER A 101 19.66 -8.89 20.89
C SER A 101 19.31 -7.53 20.26
N LEU A 102 18.36 -6.78 20.83
CA LEU A 102 17.87 -5.51 20.25
C LEU A 102 18.98 -4.53 19.85
N SER A 103 20.00 -4.36 20.69
CA SER A 103 21.10 -3.44 20.47
C SER A 103 22.01 -3.82 19.29
N THR A 104 21.90 -5.05 18.78
CA THR A 104 22.67 -5.53 17.62
C THR A 104 22.01 -5.16 16.29
N TYR A 105 20.73 -4.75 16.30
CA TYR A 105 20.03 -4.34 15.10
C TYR A 105 20.21 -2.86 14.83
N LYS A 106 20.36 -2.51 13.55
CA LYS A 106 20.41 -1.13 13.04
C LYS A 106 19.03 -0.63 12.64
N LEU A 107 18.20 -1.52 12.12
CA LEU A 107 16.85 -1.24 11.65
C LEU A 107 15.85 -2.14 12.37
N ILE A 108 14.84 -1.55 12.99
CA ILE A 108 13.72 -2.26 13.60
C ILE A 108 12.44 -1.81 12.94
N TYR A 109 11.84 -2.69 12.14
CA TYR A 109 10.50 -2.51 11.62
C TYR A 109 9.48 -2.90 12.70
N THR A 110 8.44 -2.11 12.88
CA THR A 110 7.38 -2.37 13.86
C THR A 110 6.07 -1.75 13.40
N SER A 111 4.96 -2.25 13.91
CA SER A 111 3.66 -1.63 13.67
C SER A 111 3.35 -0.54 14.72
N PRO A 112 2.45 0.41 14.42
CA PRO A 112 1.98 1.41 15.39
C PRO A 112 1.40 0.79 16.66
N GLU A 113 0.64 -0.29 16.52
CA GLU A 113 -0.02 -1.02 17.62
C GLU A 113 1.02 -1.66 18.55
N MET A 114 2.07 -2.25 17.97
CA MET A 114 3.16 -2.85 18.74
C MET A 114 3.90 -1.81 19.60
N LEU A 115 4.00 -0.57 19.13
CA LEU A 115 4.60 0.53 19.88
C LEU A 115 3.75 1.04 21.05
N GLN A 116 2.46 0.66 21.11
CA GLN A 116 1.60 0.95 22.26
C GLN A 116 1.87 0.01 23.44
N SER A 117 2.55 -1.12 23.22
CA SER A 117 2.91 -2.05 24.28
C SER A 117 3.97 -1.46 25.20
N ASP A 118 3.62 -1.27 26.48
CA ASP A 118 4.56 -0.79 27.51
C ASP A 118 5.80 -1.68 27.62
N TYR A 119 5.65 -3.00 27.42
CA TYR A 119 6.78 -3.94 27.42
C TYR A 119 7.76 -3.61 26.30
N VAL A 120 7.27 -3.48 25.07
CA VAL A 120 8.09 -3.18 23.89
C VAL A 120 8.74 -1.81 24.06
N LEU A 121 7.96 -0.81 24.44
CA LEU A 121 8.44 0.56 24.58
C LEU A 121 9.50 0.68 25.69
N HIS A 122 9.34 -0.05 26.82
CA HIS A 122 10.35 -0.10 27.87
C HIS A 122 11.68 -0.70 27.39
N LYS A 123 11.63 -1.70 26.50
CA LYS A 123 12.85 -2.27 25.90
C LYS A 123 13.50 -1.30 24.91
N LEU A 124 12.71 -0.65 24.05
CA LEU A 124 13.21 0.32 23.07
C LEU A 124 13.83 1.57 23.71
N ARG A 125 13.26 2.05 24.83
CA ARG A 125 13.83 3.19 25.60
C ARG A 125 15.25 2.97 26.13
N LYS A 126 15.69 1.71 26.23
CA LYS A 126 17.05 1.38 26.67
C LYS A 126 18.08 1.50 25.53
N LEU A 127 17.63 1.71 24.30
CA LEU A 127 18.47 1.87 23.12
C LEU A 127 18.69 3.35 22.83
N GLN A 128 19.82 3.65 22.20
CA GLN A 128 20.03 4.95 21.57
C GLN A 128 19.29 4.97 20.23
N ILE A 129 18.12 5.62 20.17
CA ILE A 129 17.35 5.74 18.94
C ILE A 129 17.91 6.88 18.09
N SER A 130 18.30 6.57 16.86
CA SER A 130 18.96 7.51 15.95
C SER A 130 17.99 8.23 15.02
N LEU A 131 16.91 7.56 14.61
CA LEU A 131 15.87 8.04 13.71
C LEU A 131 14.53 7.35 14.04
N PHE A 132 13.45 8.07 13.82
CA PHE A 132 12.09 7.54 13.89
C PHE A 132 11.39 7.77 12.55
N ILE A 133 11.08 6.67 11.86
CA ILE A 133 10.55 6.71 10.50
C ILE A 133 9.08 6.29 10.55
N VAL A 134 8.22 7.07 9.93
CA VAL A 134 6.81 6.75 9.72
C VAL A 134 6.61 6.54 8.23
N ASP A 135 6.61 5.28 7.79
CA ASP A 135 6.34 4.91 6.40
C ASP A 135 4.82 4.89 6.15
N GLU A 136 4.45 5.20 4.91
CA GLU A 136 3.08 5.42 4.48
C GLU A 136 2.34 6.40 5.41
N ALA A 137 2.99 7.52 5.73
CA ALA A 137 2.50 8.51 6.70
C ALA A 137 1.10 9.08 6.37
N HIS A 138 0.62 8.95 5.12
CA HIS A 138 -0.76 9.30 4.76
C HIS A 138 -1.80 8.53 5.59
N CYS A 139 -1.47 7.35 6.13
CA CYS A 139 -2.32 6.59 7.04
C CYS A 139 -2.77 7.38 8.28
N ILE A 140 -2.01 8.39 8.70
CA ILE A 140 -2.36 9.29 9.80
C ILE A 140 -3.66 10.08 9.49
N SER A 141 -3.83 10.50 8.24
CA SER A 141 -4.91 11.41 7.83
C SER A 141 -6.01 10.72 7.02
N GLN A 142 -5.65 9.79 6.12
CA GLN A 142 -6.56 9.23 5.10
C GLN A 142 -7.26 7.95 5.51
N TRP A 143 -6.59 7.10 6.30
CA TRP A 143 -7.23 5.86 6.71
C TRP A 143 -8.22 6.21 7.80
N GLY A 144 -9.40 5.59 7.72
CA GLY A 144 -10.44 5.75 8.71
C GLY A 144 -9.94 5.41 10.11
N HIS A 145 -10.85 5.49 11.06
CA HIS A 145 -10.56 5.31 12.46
C HIS A 145 -9.68 4.07 12.78
N GLU A 146 -9.80 2.96 12.04
CA GLU A 146 -9.00 1.72 12.18
C GLU A 146 -7.47 1.90 12.37
N PHE A 147 -6.78 2.70 11.55
CA PHE A 147 -5.33 2.94 11.70
C PHE A 147 -5.04 4.25 12.43
N ARG A 148 -6.00 5.16 12.39
CA ARG A 148 -5.84 6.52 12.90
C ARG A 148 -5.51 6.50 14.40
N SER A 149 -6.15 5.67 15.22
CA SER A 149 -5.91 5.62 16.68
C SER A 149 -4.44 5.39 17.04
N ASP A 150 -3.82 4.37 16.45
CA ASP A 150 -2.46 3.96 16.83
C ASP A 150 -1.42 4.89 16.22
N TYR A 151 -1.68 5.41 15.02
CA TYR A 151 -0.86 6.44 14.39
C TYR A 151 -0.90 7.78 15.17
N LEU A 152 -2.04 8.17 15.72
CA LEU A 152 -2.19 9.39 16.54
C LEU A 152 -1.32 9.36 17.81
N ARG A 153 -1.02 8.17 18.33
CA ARG A 153 -0.19 7.99 19.53
C ARG A 153 1.32 8.02 19.22
N LEU A 154 1.73 8.04 17.95
CA LEU A 154 3.14 7.99 17.57
C LEU A 154 3.95 9.20 18.07
N ALA A 155 3.36 10.40 18.17
CA ALA A 155 4.06 11.53 18.77
C ALA A 155 4.44 11.28 20.23
N GLN A 156 3.53 10.70 21.02
CA GLN A 156 3.82 10.34 22.41
C GLN A 156 4.86 9.22 22.51
N VAL A 157 4.83 8.26 21.58
CA VAL A 157 5.88 7.23 21.49
C VAL A 157 7.23 7.86 21.18
N ARG A 158 7.31 8.76 20.20
CA ARG A 158 8.52 9.50 19.83
C ARG A 158 9.07 10.30 21.02
N GLU A 159 8.20 10.99 21.77
CA GLU A 159 8.58 11.71 22.99
C GLU A 159 9.18 10.76 24.03
N LYS A 160 8.53 9.62 24.28
CA LYS A 160 8.99 8.57 25.19
C LYS A 160 10.33 7.94 24.75
N LEU A 161 10.68 8.04 23.47
CA LEU A 161 11.95 7.59 22.89
C LEU A 161 12.99 8.73 22.80
N SER A 162 12.81 9.82 23.55
CA SER A 162 13.71 10.98 23.60
C SER A 162 13.74 11.83 22.32
N ASN A 163 12.62 11.91 21.60
CA ASN A 163 12.42 12.77 20.44
C ASN A 163 13.51 12.66 19.36
N PRO A 164 13.81 11.45 18.83
CA PRO A 164 14.72 11.32 17.69
C PRO A 164 14.20 12.10 16.46
N PRO A 165 15.09 12.45 15.52
CA PRO A 165 14.68 13.05 14.24
C PRO A 165 13.68 12.15 13.51
N CYS A 166 12.62 12.77 13.00
CA CYS A 166 11.49 12.08 12.41
C CYS A 166 11.46 12.21 10.89
N LEU A 167 11.34 11.09 10.17
CA LEU A 167 10.96 11.10 8.76
C LEU A 167 9.52 10.62 8.63
N ALA A 168 8.62 11.47 8.15
CA ALA A 168 7.31 11.05 7.67
C ALA A 168 7.36 10.94 6.15
N ILE A 169 7.17 9.73 5.61
CA ILE A 169 7.32 9.48 4.18
C ILE A 169 6.06 8.82 3.59
N THR A 170 5.61 9.28 2.43
CA THR A 170 4.43 8.74 1.75
C THR A 170 4.51 8.91 0.23
N ALA A 171 3.73 8.12 -0.51
CA ALA A 171 3.64 8.24 -1.97
C ALA A 171 2.73 9.38 -2.44
N THR A 172 1.64 9.59 -1.70
CA THR A 172 0.55 10.50 -2.06
C THR A 172 0.11 11.23 -0.80
N ALA A 173 0.08 12.56 -0.84
CA ALA A 173 -0.49 13.39 0.22
C ALA A 173 -0.88 14.76 -0.34
N THR A 174 -2.16 15.11 -0.24
CA THR A 174 -2.64 16.46 -0.52
C THR A 174 -2.09 17.47 0.51
N PRO A 175 -2.11 18.78 0.24
CA PRO A 175 -1.62 19.78 1.21
C PRO A 175 -2.31 19.70 2.58
N TYR A 176 -3.58 19.29 2.61
CA TYR A 176 -4.30 19.01 3.86
C TYR A 176 -3.69 17.82 4.60
N VAL A 177 -3.47 16.69 3.92
CA VAL A 177 -2.85 15.49 4.50
C VAL A 177 -1.43 15.77 5.00
N GLN A 178 -0.66 16.57 4.27
CA GLN A 178 0.68 16.99 4.67
C GLN A 178 0.67 17.75 6.01
N LYS A 179 -0.27 18.70 6.17
CA LYS A 179 -0.44 19.46 7.42
C LYS A 179 -0.86 18.56 8.58
N ASP A 180 -1.81 17.65 8.35
CA ASP A 180 -2.24 16.67 9.35
C ASP A 180 -1.06 15.82 9.83
N ILE A 181 -0.27 15.24 8.91
CA ILE A 181 0.91 14.43 9.26
C ILE A 181 1.86 15.19 10.18
N CYS A 182 2.25 16.41 9.80
CA CYS A 182 3.18 17.22 10.59
C CYS A 182 2.60 17.57 11.97
N SER A 183 1.31 17.93 12.03
CA SER A 183 0.65 18.29 13.28
C SER A 183 0.56 17.11 14.23
N TYR A 184 0.16 15.94 13.74
CA TYR A 184 -0.03 14.75 14.56
C TYR A 184 1.27 14.10 15.01
N LEU A 185 2.34 14.18 14.21
CA LEU A 185 3.69 13.74 14.61
C LEU A 185 4.47 14.80 15.39
N GLN A 186 3.84 15.94 15.68
CA GLN A 186 4.43 17.08 16.39
C GLN A 186 5.76 17.54 15.79
N MET A 187 5.85 17.52 14.46
CA MET A 187 7.04 17.93 13.72
C MET A 187 7.08 19.45 13.66
N SER A 188 8.03 20.06 14.36
CA SER A 188 8.19 21.51 14.40
C SER A 188 9.02 21.96 13.20
N GLN A 189 8.35 22.57 12.21
CA GLN A 189 8.97 23.09 10.98
C GLN A 189 9.86 22.08 10.23
N PRO A 190 9.32 20.91 9.81
CA PRO A 190 10.13 19.93 9.11
C PRO A 190 10.58 20.42 7.73
N LYS A 191 11.77 20.00 7.28
CA LYS A 191 12.14 20.15 5.87
C LYS A 191 11.16 19.33 5.03
N SER A 192 10.55 19.97 4.04
CA SER A 192 9.52 19.37 3.21
C SER A 192 10.07 19.13 1.80
N PHE A 193 10.09 17.88 1.36
CA PHE A 193 10.47 17.47 0.01
C PHE A 193 9.25 16.87 -0.68
N ILE A 194 8.55 17.70 -1.44
CA ILE A 194 7.29 17.34 -2.12
C ILE A 194 7.58 17.19 -3.60
N HIS A 195 7.50 15.97 -4.11
CA HIS A 195 7.68 15.67 -5.53
C HIS A 195 6.32 15.43 -6.20
N SER A 196 6.23 15.83 -7.46
CA SER A 196 5.01 15.71 -8.26
C SER A 196 4.52 14.27 -8.35
N VAL A 197 3.23 14.04 -8.15
CA VAL A 197 2.57 12.73 -8.36
C VAL A 197 2.54 12.33 -9.84
N ASN A 198 2.91 13.23 -10.75
CA ASN A 198 2.87 12.99 -12.16
C ASN A 198 3.81 11.87 -12.61
N ARG A 199 3.26 10.95 -13.40
CA ARG A 199 4.02 9.87 -14.06
C ARG A 199 3.82 9.95 -15.57
N PRO A 200 4.71 10.64 -16.31
CA PRO A 200 4.49 10.93 -17.74
C PRO A 200 4.46 9.64 -18.58
N ASN A 201 5.13 8.59 -18.14
CA ASN A 201 5.17 7.32 -18.85
C ASN A 201 3.90 6.46 -18.71
N ILE A 202 2.93 6.88 -17.88
CA ILE A 202 1.65 6.18 -17.68
C ILE A 202 0.55 6.96 -18.42
N ALA A 203 0.01 6.38 -19.49
CA ALA A 203 -1.18 6.88 -20.16
C ALA A 203 -2.43 6.59 -19.31
N VAL A 204 -3.42 7.49 -19.35
CA VAL A 204 -4.66 7.34 -18.55
C VAL A 204 -5.87 7.25 -19.46
N GLN A 205 -6.71 6.23 -19.27
CA GLN A 205 -7.91 6.00 -20.06
C GLN A 205 -9.11 5.67 -19.16
N VAL A 206 -10.27 6.23 -19.49
CA VAL A 206 -11.54 5.91 -18.82
C VAL A 206 -12.54 5.48 -19.89
N GLU A 207 -13.12 4.28 -19.74
CA GLU A 207 -14.10 3.71 -20.66
C GLU A 207 -15.42 3.48 -19.92
N GLN A 208 -16.52 4.00 -20.48
CA GLN A 208 -17.87 3.85 -19.92
C GLN A 208 -18.67 2.79 -20.66
N TYR A 209 -19.37 1.95 -19.90
CA TYR A 209 -20.19 0.83 -20.37
C TYR A 209 -21.59 0.87 -19.76
N LEU A 210 -22.53 0.17 -20.40
CA LEU A 210 -23.90 0.08 -19.93
C LEU A 210 -24.09 -1.01 -18.87
N SER A 211 -23.31 -2.08 -18.93
CA SER A 211 -23.46 -3.26 -18.07
C SER A 211 -22.12 -3.84 -17.60
N THR A 212 -22.18 -4.63 -16.53
CA THR A 212 -21.04 -5.40 -16.05
C THR A 212 -20.58 -6.46 -17.06
N GLU A 213 -21.49 -7.02 -17.85
CA GLU A 213 -21.21 -7.96 -18.93
C GLU A 213 -20.34 -7.34 -20.02
N GLU A 214 -20.71 -6.14 -20.51
CA GLU A 214 -19.92 -5.39 -21.49
C GLU A 214 -18.50 -5.08 -20.97
N LYS A 215 -18.39 -4.69 -19.69
CA LYS A 215 -17.08 -4.49 -19.05
C LYS A 215 -16.26 -5.76 -19.04
N MET A 216 -16.89 -6.91 -18.76
CA MET A 216 -16.20 -8.20 -18.72
C MET A 216 -15.72 -8.59 -20.12
N GLU A 217 -16.53 -8.38 -21.16
CA GLU A 217 -16.10 -8.58 -22.55
C GLU A 217 -14.92 -7.70 -22.92
N ARG A 218 -14.97 -6.41 -22.54
CA ARG A 218 -13.84 -5.51 -22.74
C ARG A 218 -12.60 -5.96 -21.98
N LEU A 219 -12.72 -6.39 -20.73
CA LEU A 219 -11.60 -6.87 -19.93
C LEU A 219 -10.91 -8.06 -20.63
N LEU A 220 -11.69 -9.01 -21.14
CA LEU A 220 -11.18 -10.15 -21.90
C LEU A 220 -10.44 -9.70 -23.17
N GLU A 221 -11.01 -8.73 -23.91
CA GLU A 221 -10.36 -8.17 -25.10
C GLU A 221 -9.03 -7.49 -24.75
N LEU A 222 -9.03 -6.59 -23.76
CA LEU A 222 -7.85 -5.84 -23.34
C LEU A 222 -6.73 -6.77 -22.87
N THR A 223 -7.05 -7.73 -22.01
CA THR A 223 -6.06 -8.68 -21.47
C THR A 223 -5.49 -9.63 -22.53
N SER A 224 -6.23 -9.88 -23.63
CA SER A 224 -5.71 -10.66 -24.77
C SER A 224 -4.77 -9.88 -25.68
N LYS A 225 -4.92 -8.55 -25.75
CA LYS A 225 -4.18 -7.67 -26.68
C LYS A 225 -3.02 -6.93 -26.02
N LEU A 226 -3.15 -6.51 -24.76
CA LEU A 226 -2.15 -5.69 -24.07
C LEU A 226 -0.84 -6.45 -23.87
N LYS A 227 0.29 -5.76 -24.05
CA LYS A 227 1.62 -6.36 -23.93
C LYS A 227 2.16 -6.33 -22.50
N GLY A 228 2.86 -7.39 -22.12
CA GLY A 228 3.59 -7.50 -20.85
C GLY A 228 2.69 -7.74 -19.63
N PRO A 229 3.26 -7.73 -18.42
CA PRO A 229 2.52 -8.10 -17.23
C PRO A 229 1.53 -7.02 -16.80
N GLY A 230 0.38 -7.45 -16.30
CA GLY A 230 -0.74 -6.58 -15.95
C GLY A 230 -1.35 -6.85 -14.58
N MET A 231 -1.98 -5.81 -14.03
CA MET A 231 -2.78 -5.90 -12.81
C MET A 231 -4.23 -5.53 -13.12
N VAL A 232 -5.19 -6.25 -12.53
CA VAL A 232 -6.61 -5.96 -12.67
C VAL A 232 -7.24 -5.81 -11.29
N TYR A 233 -7.70 -4.61 -10.94
CA TYR A 233 -8.27 -4.28 -9.64
C TYR A 233 -9.79 -4.52 -9.57
N PHE A 234 -10.20 -5.18 -8.50
CA PHE A 234 -11.59 -5.48 -8.14
C PHE A 234 -11.90 -5.05 -6.70
N SER A 235 -13.16 -4.70 -6.46
CA SER A 235 -13.65 -4.28 -5.13
C SER A 235 -13.90 -5.45 -4.17
N SER A 236 -13.94 -6.71 -4.63
CA SER A 236 -14.23 -7.87 -3.79
C SER A 236 -13.42 -9.11 -4.16
N ARG A 237 -13.24 -10.00 -3.16
CA ARG A 237 -12.54 -11.29 -3.27
C ARG A 237 -13.18 -12.19 -4.33
N LEU A 238 -14.51 -12.34 -4.26
CA LEU A 238 -15.30 -13.14 -5.20
C LEU A 238 -15.14 -12.64 -6.64
N TRP A 239 -15.12 -11.33 -6.85
CA TRP A 239 -14.89 -10.74 -8.17
C TRP A 239 -13.47 -11.03 -8.69
N SER A 240 -12.44 -10.87 -7.86
CA SER A 240 -11.07 -11.20 -8.27
C SER A 240 -10.89 -12.68 -8.64
N GLU A 241 -11.50 -13.59 -7.88
CA GLU A 241 -11.47 -15.03 -8.18
C GLU A 241 -12.24 -15.37 -9.47
N ALA A 242 -13.47 -14.86 -9.60
CA ALA A 242 -14.32 -15.13 -10.75
C ALA A 242 -13.71 -14.60 -12.06
N ALA A 243 -13.12 -13.40 -12.03
CA ALA A 243 -12.47 -12.83 -13.20
C ALA A 243 -11.22 -13.63 -13.59
N ALA A 244 -10.39 -14.04 -12.62
CA ALA A 244 -9.22 -14.88 -12.90
C ALA A 244 -9.62 -16.20 -13.59
N ARG A 245 -10.66 -16.88 -13.09
CA ARG A 245 -11.18 -18.10 -13.73
C ARG A 245 -11.67 -17.84 -15.15
N LYS A 246 -12.41 -16.77 -15.38
CA LYS A 246 -12.96 -16.43 -16.70
C LYS A 246 -11.87 -16.09 -17.74
N LEU A 247 -10.78 -15.44 -17.29
CA LEU A 247 -9.59 -15.20 -18.11
C LEU A 247 -8.87 -16.51 -18.46
N GLN A 248 -8.72 -17.42 -17.50
CA GLN A 248 -8.14 -18.75 -17.71
C GLN A 248 -8.98 -19.60 -18.67
N GLU A 249 -10.31 -19.61 -18.53
CA GLU A 249 -11.26 -20.30 -19.43
C GLU A 249 -11.17 -19.78 -20.87
N ARG A 250 -10.83 -18.50 -21.06
CA ARG A 250 -10.56 -17.89 -22.36
C ARG A 250 -9.18 -18.21 -22.94
N GLY A 251 -8.39 -19.01 -22.24
CA GLY A 251 -7.07 -19.46 -22.69
C GLY A 251 -5.93 -18.50 -22.36
N ILE A 252 -6.16 -17.48 -21.53
CA ILE A 252 -5.09 -16.56 -21.11
C ILE A 252 -4.23 -17.27 -20.06
N GLN A 253 -2.97 -17.51 -20.41
CA GLN A 253 -2.01 -18.21 -19.55
C GLN A 253 -1.38 -17.27 -18.52
N GLY A 254 -0.96 -17.82 -17.39
CA GLY A 254 -0.27 -17.07 -16.33
C GLY A 254 -1.18 -16.10 -15.56
N VAL A 255 -2.48 -16.39 -15.48
CA VAL A 255 -3.44 -15.59 -14.72
C VAL A 255 -3.65 -16.20 -13.34
N ASN A 256 -3.61 -15.39 -12.28
CA ASN A 256 -4.06 -15.80 -10.95
C ASN A 256 -4.77 -14.64 -10.22
N PHE A 257 -5.24 -14.88 -9.00
CA PHE A 257 -5.86 -13.87 -8.15
C PHE A 257 -5.10 -13.62 -6.84
N TYR A 258 -5.28 -12.44 -6.26
CA TYR A 258 -4.73 -12.08 -4.96
C TYR A 258 -5.71 -11.24 -4.13
N HIS A 259 -6.01 -11.67 -2.92
CA HIS A 259 -6.80 -10.88 -1.98
C HIS A 259 -6.52 -11.22 -0.51
N GLY A 260 -6.92 -10.34 0.41
CA GLY A 260 -6.66 -10.50 1.85
C GLY A 260 -7.31 -11.72 2.53
N GLY A 261 -8.22 -12.44 1.86
CA GLY A 261 -8.78 -13.70 2.37
C GLY A 261 -7.96 -14.96 2.09
N MET A 262 -6.83 -14.86 1.38
CA MET A 262 -5.94 -16.00 1.11
C MET A 262 -5.02 -16.26 2.30
N THR A 263 -4.49 -17.48 2.39
CA THR A 263 -3.48 -17.83 3.41
C THR A 263 -2.20 -17.00 3.19
N ASN A 264 -1.38 -16.85 4.23
CA ASN A 264 -0.09 -16.13 4.11
C ASN A 264 0.83 -16.81 3.09
N ASP A 265 0.88 -18.13 3.10
CA ASP A 265 1.75 -18.92 2.21
C ASP A 265 1.31 -18.77 0.75
N ASP A 266 0.00 -18.84 0.47
CA ASP A 266 -0.52 -18.63 -0.89
C ASP A 266 -0.24 -17.20 -1.38
N ARG A 267 -0.41 -16.20 -0.52
CA ARG A 267 -0.12 -14.80 -0.87
C ARG A 267 1.34 -14.62 -1.24
N LEU A 268 2.25 -15.18 -0.45
CA LEU A 268 3.68 -15.11 -0.69
C LEU A 268 4.06 -15.80 -1.99
N LEU A 269 3.52 -17.00 -2.24
CA LEU A 269 3.75 -17.75 -3.48
C LEU A 269 3.31 -16.94 -4.69
N ILE A 270 2.04 -16.52 -4.74
CA ILE A 270 1.49 -15.77 -5.89
C ILE A 270 2.25 -14.46 -6.13
N GLN A 271 2.61 -13.75 -5.06
CA GLN A 271 3.43 -12.55 -5.15
C GLN A 271 4.79 -12.87 -5.80
N GLN A 272 5.49 -13.92 -5.34
CA GLN A 272 6.78 -14.32 -5.91
C GLN A 272 6.67 -14.70 -7.39
N GLN A 273 5.66 -15.50 -7.77
CA GLN A 273 5.42 -15.91 -9.16
C GLN A 273 5.20 -14.70 -10.08
N PHE A 274 4.40 -13.73 -9.64
CA PHE A 274 4.18 -12.50 -10.40
C PHE A 274 5.45 -11.63 -10.50
N MET A 275 6.20 -11.52 -9.39
CA MET A 275 7.46 -10.77 -9.37
C MET A 275 8.49 -11.38 -10.34
N GLN A 276 8.62 -12.71 -10.36
CA GLN A 276 9.54 -13.47 -11.21
C GLN A 276 9.07 -13.58 -12.68
N GLY A 277 7.82 -13.23 -12.98
CA GLY A 277 7.28 -13.24 -14.34
C GLY A 277 6.67 -14.58 -14.76
N GLU A 278 6.45 -15.50 -13.83
CA GLU A 278 5.70 -16.74 -14.07
C GLU A 278 4.20 -16.46 -14.28
N LEU A 279 3.68 -15.43 -13.62
CA LEU A 279 2.34 -14.91 -13.85
C LEU A 279 2.40 -13.64 -14.72
N SER A 280 1.58 -13.63 -15.76
CA SER A 280 1.39 -12.50 -16.67
C SER A 280 0.35 -11.51 -16.12
N ILE A 281 -0.71 -12.01 -15.49
CA ILE A 281 -1.83 -11.20 -15.01
C ILE A 281 -2.20 -11.57 -13.60
N ILE A 282 -2.41 -10.55 -12.77
CA ILE A 282 -2.93 -10.71 -11.42
C ILE A 282 -4.27 -9.98 -11.26
N CYS A 283 -5.32 -10.72 -10.92
CA CYS A 283 -6.62 -10.18 -10.57
C CYS A 283 -6.67 -9.96 -9.06
N CYS A 284 -6.75 -8.72 -8.59
CA CYS A 284 -6.54 -8.43 -7.19
C CYS A 284 -7.50 -7.42 -6.58
N THR A 285 -7.65 -7.47 -5.26
CA THR A 285 -8.18 -6.33 -4.49
C THR A 285 -7.05 -5.36 -4.12
N SER A 286 -7.39 -4.24 -3.48
CA SER A 286 -6.40 -3.28 -2.93
C SER A 286 -5.35 -3.91 -2.01
N ALA A 287 -5.61 -5.13 -1.49
CA ALA A 287 -4.66 -5.92 -0.73
C ALA A 287 -3.38 -6.26 -1.53
N PHE A 288 -3.46 -6.40 -2.85
CA PHE A 288 -2.29 -6.55 -3.71
C PHE A 288 -1.79 -5.17 -4.13
N GLY A 289 -1.18 -4.48 -3.17
CA GLY A 289 -0.75 -3.12 -3.37
C GLY A 289 0.56 -2.85 -2.65
N MET A 290 0.47 -2.50 -1.38
CA MET A 290 1.61 -2.07 -0.59
C MET A 290 2.74 -3.11 -0.62
N GLY A 291 3.97 -2.68 -0.93
CA GLY A 291 5.14 -3.56 -1.00
C GLY A 291 5.50 -4.15 -2.36
N ILE A 292 4.58 -4.15 -3.33
CA ILE A 292 4.89 -4.65 -4.68
C ILE A 292 5.93 -3.73 -5.34
N ASN A 293 7.06 -4.32 -5.72
CA ASN A 293 8.15 -3.63 -6.43
C ASN A 293 8.59 -4.36 -7.71
N LYS A 294 7.64 -4.54 -8.63
CA LYS A 294 7.90 -5.04 -9.98
C LYS A 294 8.07 -3.86 -10.92
N ASP A 295 9.26 -3.72 -11.51
CA ASP A 295 9.57 -2.54 -12.32
C ASP A 295 8.79 -2.49 -13.64
N ASN A 296 8.47 -3.68 -14.17
CA ASN A 296 8.03 -3.86 -15.54
C ASN A 296 6.52 -4.09 -15.74
N ILE A 297 5.67 -3.63 -14.82
CA ILE A 297 4.20 -3.69 -15.00
C ILE A 297 3.79 -2.75 -16.13
N ARG A 298 3.08 -3.26 -17.14
CA ARG A 298 2.73 -2.53 -18.38
C ARG A 298 1.35 -1.95 -18.39
N TYR A 299 0.41 -2.59 -17.70
CA TYR A 299 -0.92 -2.04 -17.59
C TYR A 299 -1.55 -2.31 -16.23
N VAL A 300 -2.38 -1.37 -15.81
CA VAL A 300 -3.26 -1.50 -14.65
C VAL A 300 -4.68 -1.25 -15.14
N ILE A 301 -5.58 -2.21 -14.90
CA ILE A 301 -6.99 -2.10 -15.26
C ILE A 301 -7.80 -2.02 -13.97
N HIS A 302 -8.57 -0.96 -13.80
CA HIS A 302 -9.58 -0.88 -12.75
C HIS A 302 -10.89 -1.41 -13.32
N PHE A 303 -11.21 -2.67 -13.05
CA PHE A 303 -12.55 -3.20 -13.34
C PHE A 303 -13.57 -2.60 -12.37
N HIS A 304 -13.20 -2.41 -11.12
CA HIS A 304 -13.93 -1.56 -10.19
C HIS A 304 -13.03 -0.40 -9.80
N TYR A 305 -13.50 0.83 -9.98
CA TYR A 305 -12.75 2.01 -9.61
C TYR A 305 -12.70 2.19 -8.08
N PRO A 306 -11.59 2.77 -7.54
CA PRO A 306 -11.47 3.01 -6.10
C PRO A 306 -12.37 4.17 -5.65
N THR A 307 -12.63 4.27 -4.35
CA THR A 307 -13.52 5.30 -3.78
C THR A 307 -12.88 6.68 -3.63
N GLN A 308 -11.57 6.81 -3.89
CA GLN A 308 -10.81 8.04 -3.70
C GLN A 308 -9.64 8.13 -4.70
N MET A 309 -9.24 9.36 -5.02
CA MET A 309 -8.22 9.65 -6.04
C MET A 309 -6.82 9.17 -5.61
N GLU A 310 -6.53 9.19 -4.32
CA GLU A 310 -5.21 8.83 -3.79
C GLU A 310 -4.94 7.34 -3.96
N SER A 311 -5.94 6.51 -3.68
CA SER A 311 -5.87 5.08 -3.97
C SER A 311 -5.67 4.82 -5.46
N TYR A 312 -6.41 5.54 -6.32
CA TYR A 312 -6.25 5.43 -7.77
C TYR A 312 -4.81 5.73 -8.22
N VAL A 313 -4.25 6.88 -7.80
CA VAL A 313 -2.89 7.28 -8.16
C VAL A 313 -1.85 6.30 -7.63
N GLN A 314 -2.01 5.81 -6.41
CA GLN A 314 -1.12 4.82 -5.82
C GLN A 314 -1.15 3.48 -6.59
N GLU A 315 -2.33 3.05 -7.02
CA GLU A 315 -2.56 1.82 -7.77
C GLU A 315 -2.02 1.90 -9.20
N ILE A 316 -2.32 2.97 -9.95
CA ILE A 316 -1.79 3.12 -11.31
C ILE A 316 -0.28 3.33 -11.31
N GLY A 317 0.28 3.99 -10.28
CA GLY A 317 1.71 4.26 -10.16
C GLY A 317 2.59 3.01 -10.00
N ARG A 318 1.97 1.83 -9.86
CA ARG A 318 2.61 0.51 -9.94
C ARG A 318 3.09 0.20 -11.36
N ALA A 319 2.43 0.76 -12.37
CA ALA A 319 2.84 0.61 -13.75
C ALA A 319 4.12 1.40 -14.05
N GLY A 320 4.93 0.87 -14.97
CA GLY A 320 6.01 1.61 -15.62
C GLY A 320 7.09 2.15 -14.68
N ARG A 321 7.45 1.44 -13.61
CA ARG A 321 8.47 1.95 -12.66
C ARG A 321 9.88 1.98 -13.25
N ASP A 322 10.12 1.19 -14.28
CA ASP A 322 11.27 1.27 -15.19
C ASP A 322 11.30 2.54 -16.06
N GLY A 323 10.22 3.33 -16.06
CA GLY A 323 10.08 4.53 -16.89
C GLY A 323 9.53 4.26 -18.29
N GLU A 324 9.30 3.00 -18.64
CA GLU A 324 8.80 2.61 -19.96
C GLU A 324 7.29 2.92 -20.12
N LYS A 325 6.84 3.00 -21.38
CA LYS A 325 5.44 3.29 -21.72
C LYS A 325 4.51 2.25 -21.10
N SER A 326 3.53 2.71 -20.34
CA SER A 326 2.50 1.89 -19.67
C SER A 326 1.14 2.59 -19.69
N ILE A 327 0.06 1.87 -19.39
CA ILE A 327 -1.30 2.39 -19.47
C ILE A 327 -2.16 2.01 -18.26
N ALA A 328 -2.92 2.96 -17.75
CA ALA A 328 -3.97 2.75 -16.77
C ALA A 328 -5.35 2.89 -17.43
N ILE A 329 -6.19 1.88 -17.30
CA ILE A 329 -7.53 1.83 -17.91
C ILE A 329 -8.57 1.63 -16.82
N THR A 330 -9.49 2.58 -16.68
CA THR A 330 -10.63 2.48 -15.75
C THR A 330 -11.89 2.11 -16.54
N LEU A 331 -12.48 0.96 -16.22
CA LEU A 331 -13.75 0.51 -16.78
C LEU A 331 -14.88 0.88 -15.80
N PHE A 332 -15.85 1.65 -16.27
CA PHE A 332 -16.93 2.20 -15.45
C PHE A 332 -18.31 1.82 -16.02
N SER A 333 -19.22 1.37 -15.17
CA SER A 333 -20.66 1.28 -15.47
C SER A 333 -21.49 1.92 -14.36
N GLU A 334 -22.74 2.31 -14.65
CA GLU A 334 -23.64 2.89 -13.65
C GLU A 334 -23.94 1.93 -12.49
N GLU A 335 -23.84 0.62 -12.72
CA GLU A 335 -24.02 -0.42 -11.69
C GLU A 335 -22.93 -0.35 -10.60
N ASP A 336 -21.70 0.04 -10.95
CA ASP A 336 -20.58 0.16 -10.02
C ASP A 336 -20.81 1.23 -8.96
N ARG A 337 -21.58 2.26 -9.30
CA ARG A 337 -21.90 3.35 -8.38
C ARG A 337 -22.68 2.86 -7.17
N GLY A 338 -23.60 1.90 -7.40
CA GLY A 338 -24.32 1.21 -6.34
C GLY A 338 -23.35 0.45 -5.43
N LEU A 339 -22.42 -0.28 -6.03
CA LEU A 339 -21.42 -1.08 -5.30
C LEU A 339 -20.50 -0.20 -4.43
N ALA A 340 -19.94 0.88 -4.97
CA ALA A 340 -19.07 1.80 -4.24
C ALA A 340 -19.78 2.43 -3.02
N ARG A 341 -21.06 2.80 -3.18
CA ARG A 341 -21.89 3.33 -2.10
C ARG A 341 -22.24 2.25 -1.06
N LEU A 342 -22.53 1.02 -1.49
CA LEU A 342 -22.85 -0.09 -0.59
C LEU A 342 -21.64 -0.51 0.25
N LEU A 343 -20.45 -0.61 -0.35
CA LEU A 343 -19.21 -0.90 0.37
C LEU A 343 -18.93 0.16 1.43
N SER A 344 -19.15 1.43 1.08
CA SER A 344 -19.00 2.55 2.01
C SER A 344 -19.94 2.45 3.23
N LYS A 345 -21.15 1.91 3.06
CA LYS A 345 -22.11 1.72 4.17
C LYS A 345 -21.78 0.51 5.05
N ARG A 346 -21.22 -0.57 4.48
CA ARG A 346 -20.92 -1.82 5.23
C ARG A 346 -19.74 -1.71 6.21
N GLU A 347 -18.95 -0.65 6.12
CA GLU A 347 -17.84 -0.37 7.03
C GLU A 347 -18.28 0.25 8.37
N GLN A 348 -19.58 0.38 8.62
CA GLN A 348 -20.12 1.06 9.82
C GLN A 348 -21.25 0.26 10.47
N LEU A 349 -21.43 0.51 11.77
CA LEU A 349 -22.61 0.08 12.52
C LEU A 349 -23.79 1.00 12.21
N ASP A 350 -24.99 0.42 12.10
CA ASP A 350 -26.21 1.21 12.09
C ASP A 350 -26.58 1.72 13.50
N ASN A 351 -27.57 2.61 13.58
CA ASN A 351 -27.98 3.21 14.85
C ASN A 351 -28.48 2.17 15.87
N GLU A 352 -29.11 1.09 15.42
CA GLU A 352 -29.58 0.04 16.32
C GLU A 352 -28.41 -0.74 16.91
N GLN A 353 -27.45 -1.12 16.06
CA GLN A 353 -26.20 -1.75 16.45
C GLN A 353 -25.38 -0.86 17.40
N ILE A 354 -25.33 0.45 17.18
CA ILE A 354 -24.65 1.41 18.07
C ILE A 354 -25.32 1.39 19.46
N VAL A 355 -26.64 1.47 19.52
CA VAL A 355 -27.36 1.47 20.81
C VAL A 355 -27.16 0.13 21.54
N GLN A 356 -27.27 -1.00 20.84
CA GLN A 356 -27.02 -2.33 21.40
C GLN A 356 -25.57 -2.48 21.90
N LEU A 357 -24.61 -1.94 21.14
CA LEU A 357 -23.21 -1.91 21.51
C LEU A 357 -22.99 -1.13 22.82
N LEU A 358 -23.53 0.09 22.90
CA LEU A 358 -23.37 0.95 24.07
C LEU A 358 -24.06 0.37 25.31
N LEU A 359 -25.22 -0.28 25.14
CA LEU A 359 -25.87 -1.01 26.22
C LEU A 359 -25.01 -2.17 26.73
N ALA A 360 -24.43 -2.96 25.83
CA ALA A 360 -23.53 -4.05 26.21
C ALA A 360 -22.27 -3.52 26.94
N LEU A 361 -21.64 -2.48 26.39
CA LEU A 361 -20.48 -1.83 27.00
C LEU A 361 -20.78 -1.27 28.40
N SER A 362 -21.96 -0.69 28.61
CA SER A 362 -22.34 -0.13 29.92
C SER A 362 -22.42 -1.17 31.05
N GLN A 363 -22.49 -2.46 30.70
CA GLN A 363 -22.57 -3.60 31.62
C GLN A 363 -21.21 -4.31 31.79
N MET A 364 -20.18 -3.87 31.06
CA MET A 364 -18.84 -4.47 31.06
C MET A 364 -17.86 -3.58 31.84
N GLU A 365 -16.94 -4.21 32.56
CA GLU A 365 -15.80 -3.51 33.17
C GLU A 365 -14.54 -3.62 32.29
N VAL A 366 -14.43 -4.71 31.52
CA VAL A 366 -13.27 -5.03 30.69
C VAL A 366 -13.71 -5.47 29.29
N MET A 367 -13.05 -4.93 28.27
CA MET A 367 -13.14 -5.27 26.86
C MET A 367 -11.79 -5.85 26.41
N ASP A 368 -11.65 -7.18 26.49
CA ASP A 368 -10.49 -7.92 25.98
C ASP A 368 -10.78 -8.53 24.59
N GLU A 369 -9.78 -9.12 23.93
CA GLU A 369 -9.93 -9.69 22.57
C GLU A 369 -11.08 -10.71 22.47
N LYS A 370 -11.35 -11.45 23.56
CA LYS A 370 -12.43 -12.42 23.60
C LYS A 370 -13.79 -11.71 23.66
N ALA A 371 -13.94 -10.72 24.54
CA ALA A 371 -15.15 -9.91 24.64
C ALA A 371 -15.43 -9.17 23.32
N GLU A 372 -14.39 -8.67 22.64
CA GLU A 372 -14.52 -8.05 21.31
C GLU A 372 -15.08 -9.03 20.28
N THR A 373 -14.54 -10.25 20.23
CA THR A 373 -14.98 -11.29 19.30
C THR A 373 -16.44 -11.69 19.55
N GLU A 374 -16.82 -11.88 20.82
CA GLU A 374 -18.19 -12.23 21.21
C GLU A 374 -19.18 -11.09 20.89
N LEU A 375 -18.79 -9.85 21.13
CA LEU A 375 -19.59 -8.67 20.85
C LEU A 375 -19.81 -8.47 19.34
N CYS A 376 -18.75 -8.61 18.55
CA CYS A 376 -18.85 -8.53 17.09
C CYS A 376 -19.78 -9.60 16.52
N ALA A 377 -19.64 -10.84 17.01
CA ALA A 377 -20.50 -11.95 16.62
C ALA A 377 -21.97 -11.70 16.99
N LYS A 378 -22.23 -11.13 18.17
CA LYS A 378 -23.58 -10.80 18.64
C LYS A 378 -24.25 -9.69 17.83
N LEU A 379 -23.48 -8.65 17.48
CA LEU A 379 -23.96 -7.51 16.69
C LEU A 379 -24.03 -7.80 15.19
N GLY A 380 -23.43 -8.91 14.73
CA GLY A 380 -23.31 -9.25 13.32
C GLY A 380 -22.50 -8.22 12.54
N CYS A 381 -21.56 -7.52 13.19
CA CYS A 381 -20.77 -6.48 12.56
C CYS A 381 -19.46 -7.01 11.97
N SER A 382 -18.95 -6.32 10.96
CA SER A 382 -17.63 -6.63 10.42
C SER A 382 -16.53 -6.18 11.38
N GLU A 383 -15.38 -6.86 11.34
CA GLU A 383 -14.20 -6.46 12.11
C GLU A 383 -13.83 -4.99 11.85
N THR A 384 -13.94 -4.54 10.60
CA THR A 384 -13.73 -3.15 10.19
C THR A 384 -14.73 -2.19 10.86
N ALA A 385 -16.02 -2.56 10.92
CA ALA A 385 -17.04 -1.74 11.57
C ALA A 385 -16.79 -1.62 13.08
N TRP A 386 -16.40 -2.71 13.75
CA TRP A 386 -16.04 -2.68 15.16
C TRP A 386 -14.84 -1.77 15.43
N LYS A 387 -13.75 -1.94 14.68
CA LYS A 387 -12.54 -1.12 14.84
C LYS A 387 -12.84 0.37 14.66
N ASN A 388 -13.65 0.73 13.67
CA ASN A 388 -14.05 2.12 13.46
C ASN A 388 -14.77 2.73 14.68
N VAL A 389 -15.63 1.95 15.34
CA VAL A 389 -16.35 2.40 16.53
C VAL A 389 -15.44 2.42 17.75
N LYS A 390 -14.60 1.39 17.94
CA LYS A 390 -13.67 1.26 19.06
C LYS A 390 -12.78 2.51 19.22
N VAL A 391 -12.23 3.01 18.12
CA VAL A 391 -11.41 4.23 18.12
C VAL A 391 -12.22 5.46 18.56
N SER A 392 -13.43 5.62 18.06
CA SER A 392 -14.30 6.73 18.47
C SER A 392 -14.62 6.64 19.97
N LEU A 393 -14.80 5.43 20.49
CA LEU A 393 -14.98 5.19 21.93
C LEU A 393 -13.71 5.53 22.74
N GLU A 394 -12.52 5.25 22.23
CA GLU A 394 -11.26 5.67 22.87
C GLU A 394 -11.09 7.19 22.90
N GLU A 395 -11.37 7.89 21.79
CA GLU A 395 -11.33 9.36 21.71
C GLU A 395 -12.32 10.01 22.71
N MET A 396 -13.46 9.36 22.93
CA MET A 396 -14.49 9.77 23.89
C MET A 396 -14.17 9.33 25.34
N ASN A 397 -13.03 8.69 25.59
CA ASN A 397 -12.62 8.09 26.87
C ASN A 397 -13.61 7.03 27.40
N VAL A 398 -14.42 6.42 26.55
CA VAL A 398 -15.27 5.27 26.90
C VAL A 398 -14.41 4.02 27.07
N LEU A 399 -13.41 3.84 26.22
CA LEU A 399 -12.42 2.77 26.32
C LEU A 399 -11.04 3.35 26.64
N LYS A 400 -10.34 2.74 27.60
CA LYS A 400 -8.95 3.05 27.93
C LYS A 400 -8.14 1.77 28.02
N GLY A 401 -7.49 1.40 26.93
CA GLY A 401 -6.95 0.05 26.77
C GLY A 401 -8.09 -0.95 26.81
N THR A 402 -8.01 -1.94 27.70
CA THR A 402 -9.10 -2.91 27.91
C THR A 402 -10.14 -2.45 28.92
N MET A 403 -9.96 -1.33 29.62
CA MET A 403 -10.91 -0.90 30.66
C MET A 403 -12.05 -0.08 30.07
N VAL A 404 -13.29 -0.45 30.39
CA VAL A 404 -14.48 0.33 30.05
C VAL A 404 -14.73 1.36 31.15
N GLN A 405 -14.72 2.64 30.78
CA GLN A 405 -15.03 3.72 31.71
C GLN A 405 -16.54 3.91 31.84
N ARG A 406 -17.00 4.60 32.88
CA ARG A 406 -18.41 4.98 32.98
C ARG A 406 -18.73 6.08 31.97
N PHE A 407 -19.82 5.92 31.23
CA PHE A 407 -20.29 6.89 30.24
C PHE A 407 -21.82 7.00 30.23
N SER A 408 -22.33 8.07 29.64
CA SER A 408 -23.75 8.22 29.33
C SER A 408 -24.02 7.67 27.92
N ILE A 409 -24.94 6.70 27.81
CA ILE A 409 -25.31 6.09 26.54
C ILE A 409 -25.81 7.16 25.56
N ASP A 410 -26.69 8.07 26.00
CA ASP A 410 -27.26 9.11 25.13
C ASP A 410 -26.20 10.08 24.60
N ALA A 411 -25.26 10.49 25.46
CA ALA A 411 -24.18 11.39 25.07
C ALA A 411 -23.24 10.72 24.05
N VAL A 412 -22.79 9.50 24.34
CA VAL A 412 -21.88 8.77 23.45
C VAL A 412 -22.58 8.40 22.14
N SER A 413 -23.85 7.98 22.19
CA SER A 413 -24.63 7.67 20.99
C SER A 413 -24.74 8.89 20.07
N THR A 414 -24.97 10.08 20.63
CA THR A 414 -25.05 11.32 19.85
C THR A 414 -23.69 11.66 19.22
N MET A 415 -22.61 11.56 20.00
CA MET A 415 -21.27 11.85 19.50
C MET A 415 -20.81 10.84 18.42
N LEU A 416 -21.14 9.56 18.57
CA LEU A 416 -20.88 8.54 17.55
C LEU A 416 -21.67 8.81 16.27
N ALA A 417 -22.95 9.14 16.39
CA ALA A 417 -23.77 9.51 15.24
C ALA A 417 -23.19 10.72 14.48
N ASP A 418 -22.76 11.77 15.20
CA ASP A 418 -22.12 12.95 14.61
C ASP A 418 -20.79 12.62 13.93
N SER A 419 -19.95 11.80 14.58
CA SER A 419 -18.67 11.36 14.02
C SER A 419 -18.85 10.56 12.74
N PHE A 420 -19.76 9.57 12.76
CA PHE A 420 -20.06 8.74 11.60
C PHE A 420 -20.70 9.53 10.47
N LEU A 421 -21.56 10.50 10.77
CA LEU A 421 -22.13 11.39 9.76
C LEU A 421 -21.04 12.24 9.08
N LYS A 422 -20.12 12.84 9.85
CA LYS A 422 -18.97 13.59 9.28
C LYS A 422 -18.09 12.71 8.41
N TYR A 423 -17.77 11.50 8.88
CA TYR A 423 -16.99 10.53 8.10
C TYR A 423 -17.71 10.15 6.79
N GLN A 424 -19.01 9.88 6.84
CA GLN A 424 -19.81 9.56 5.64
C GLN A 424 -19.83 10.71 4.63
N ILE A 425 -20.00 11.95 5.10
CA ILE A 425 -19.99 13.14 4.24
C ILE A 425 -18.64 13.28 3.55
N ASN A 426 -17.53 13.11 4.29
CA ASN A 426 -16.18 13.16 3.70
C ASN A 426 -15.97 12.06 2.66
N LYS A 427 -16.32 10.81 2.96
CA LYS A 427 -16.17 9.69 2.02
C LYS A 427 -17.02 9.88 0.76
N GLN A 428 -18.26 10.37 0.90
CA GLN A 428 -19.10 10.73 -0.24
C GLN A 428 -18.52 11.87 -1.06
N LYS A 429 -17.89 12.87 -0.42
CA LYS A 429 -17.21 13.96 -1.11
C LYS A 429 -16.05 13.43 -1.96
N HIS A 430 -15.18 12.58 -1.41
CA HIS A 430 -14.08 11.97 -2.17
C HIS A 430 -14.59 11.13 -3.35
N LEU A 431 -15.60 10.30 -3.14
CA LEU A 431 -16.21 9.50 -4.20
C LEU A 431 -16.81 10.40 -5.29
N SER A 432 -17.53 11.46 -4.91
CA SER A 432 -18.13 12.42 -5.85
C SER A 432 -17.08 13.19 -6.64
N GLN A 433 -15.95 13.54 -6.03
CA GLN A 433 -14.82 14.18 -6.73
C GLN A 433 -14.22 13.23 -7.77
N PHE A 434 -14.04 11.95 -7.41
CA PHE A 434 -13.55 10.93 -8.32
C PHE A 434 -14.51 10.69 -9.50
N GLU A 435 -15.82 10.57 -9.24
CA GLU A 435 -16.86 10.47 -10.28
C GLU A 435 -16.83 11.70 -11.21
N THR A 436 -16.73 12.90 -10.64
CA THR A 436 -16.63 14.15 -11.43
C THR A 436 -15.41 14.14 -12.35
N TRP A 437 -14.26 13.65 -11.85
CA TRP A 437 -13.05 13.49 -12.64
C TRP A 437 -13.22 12.47 -13.79
N MET A 438 -13.87 11.33 -13.54
CA MET A 438 -14.16 10.31 -14.57
C MET A 438 -15.09 10.84 -15.68
N HIS A 439 -16.04 11.70 -15.34
CA HIS A 439 -16.95 12.32 -16.33
C HIS A 439 -16.41 13.62 -16.94
N SER A 440 -15.25 14.11 -16.48
CA SER A 440 -14.67 15.34 -17.01
C SER A 440 -14.33 15.21 -18.50
N LYS A 441 -14.45 16.33 -19.21
CA LYS A 441 -14.00 16.50 -20.61
C LYS A 441 -12.64 17.18 -20.71
N THR A 442 -11.96 17.38 -19.58
CA THR A 442 -10.61 17.94 -19.50
C THR A 442 -9.58 16.84 -19.37
N CYS A 443 -8.32 17.14 -19.70
CA CYS A 443 -7.19 16.21 -19.57
C CYS A 443 -7.21 15.45 -18.23
N ARG A 444 -7.22 14.11 -18.28
CA ARG A 444 -7.25 13.24 -17.08
C ARG A 444 -6.07 13.50 -16.16
N ARG A 445 -4.87 13.65 -16.75
CA ARG A 445 -3.63 13.92 -16.03
C ARG A 445 -3.73 15.24 -15.27
N ASN A 446 -4.17 16.31 -15.93
CA ASN A 446 -4.34 17.60 -15.27
C ASN A 446 -5.38 17.52 -14.16
N GLY A 447 -6.48 16.77 -14.35
CA GLY A 447 -7.46 16.55 -13.29
C GLY A 447 -6.90 15.83 -12.05
N VAL A 448 -5.93 14.92 -12.23
CA VAL A 448 -5.18 14.34 -11.10
C VAL A 448 -4.30 15.38 -10.43
N LEU A 449 -3.52 16.14 -11.20
CA LEU A 449 -2.62 17.17 -10.64
C LEU A 449 -3.39 18.28 -9.90
N ASP A 450 -4.55 18.67 -10.43
CA ASP A 450 -5.47 19.61 -9.80
C ASP A 450 -5.97 19.11 -8.44
N TYR A 451 -6.24 17.80 -8.31
CA TYR A 451 -6.66 17.20 -7.04
C TYR A 451 -5.58 17.30 -5.96
N PHE A 452 -4.30 17.19 -6.34
CA PHE A 452 -3.15 17.32 -5.44
C PHE A 452 -2.65 18.77 -5.30
N GLU A 453 -3.36 19.74 -5.88
CA GLU A 453 -3.01 21.17 -5.86
C GLU A 453 -1.62 21.46 -6.48
N GLU A 454 -1.23 20.72 -7.51
CA GLU A 454 0.05 20.95 -8.21
C GLU A 454 -0.06 22.05 -9.27
N GLU A 455 0.87 23.01 -9.23
CA GLU A 455 0.89 24.18 -10.12
C GLU A 455 1.50 23.89 -11.51
N GLU A 456 2.38 22.90 -11.62
CA GLU A 456 3.07 22.54 -12.87
C GLU A 456 2.19 21.65 -13.78
N LYS A 457 1.32 22.29 -14.57
CA LYS A 457 0.33 21.60 -15.44
C LYS A 457 0.82 21.29 -16.86
N GLN A 458 2.08 21.58 -17.17
CA GLN A 458 2.59 21.54 -18.54
C GLN A 458 3.41 20.30 -18.83
N ILE A 459 2.75 19.22 -19.23
CA ILE A 459 3.44 18.09 -19.84
C ILE A 459 2.69 17.69 -21.10
N GLN A 460 3.11 18.26 -22.23
CA GLN A 460 2.80 17.68 -23.54
C GLN A 460 3.47 16.32 -23.61
N THR A 461 2.71 15.31 -23.20
CA THR A 461 3.15 13.92 -23.21
C THR A 461 2.53 13.25 -24.42
N GLU A 462 3.35 12.54 -25.21
CA GLU A 462 2.85 11.62 -26.22
C GLU A 462 1.95 10.57 -25.54
N ASN A 463 0.75 10.30 -26.08
CA ASN A 463 -0.21 9.38 -25.47
C ASN A 463 -0.62 9.75 -24.02
N CYS A 464 -0.85 11.03 -23.73
CA CYS A 464 -1.15 11.52 -22.38
C CYS A 464 -2.38 10.85 -21.71
N CYS A 465 -3.56 10.96 -22.35
CA CYS A 465 -4.81 10.35 -21.88
C CYS A 465 -5.83 10.22 -23.01
N ASP A 466 -6.93 9.50 -22.75
CA ASP A 466 -8.11 9.36 -23.63
C ASP A 466 -8.59 10.68 -24.25
N ILE A 467 -8.55 11.80 -23.51
CA ILE A 467 -9.00 13.12 -23.96
C ILE A 467 -7.94 13.87 -24.79
N CYS A 468 -6.65 13.59 -24.57
CA CYS A 468 -5.54 14.35 -25.17
C CYS A 468 -4.90 13.67 -26.39
N GLY A 469 -5.46 12.56 -26.89
CA GLY A 469 -4.94 11.84 -28.06
C GLY A 469 -4.11 10.61 -27.69
N LEU A 470 -4.74 9.64 -27.00
CA LEU A 470 -4.17 8.33 -26.71
C LEU A 470 -4.46 7.33 -27.83
N THR A 471 -3.44 6.60 -28.27
CA THR A 471 -3.54 5.50 -29.26
C THR A 471 -3.25 4.17 -28.57
N LEU A 472 -4.30 3.36 -28.34
CA LEU A 472 -4.25 2.10 -27.60
C LEU A 472 -3.30 1.06 -28.23
N GLU A 473 -3.20 1.06 -29.56
CA GLU A 473 -2.38 0.15 -30.35
C GLU A 473 -0.89 0.21 -29.96
N THR A 474 -0.43 1.35 -29.43
CA THR A 474 0.93 1.53 -28.89
C THR A 474 1.23 0.54 -27.75
N TYR A 475 0.20 0.09 -27.03
CA TYR A 475 0.27 -0.77 -25.87
C TYR A 475 -0.08 -2.23 -26.17
N TYR A 476 -0.51 -2.54 -27.39
CA TYR A 476 -0.82 -3.91 -27.79
C TYR A 476 0.43 -4.71 -28.14
N LEU A 477 0.32 -6.03 -28.03
CA LEU A 477 1.25 -6.97 -28.61
C LEU A 477 1.31 -6.67 -30.11
N LYS A 478 2.50 -6.38 -30.63
CA LYS A 478 2.69 -6.39 -32.08
C LYS A 478 2.33 -7.80 -32.53
N GLU A 479 1.47 -7.95 -33.53
CA GLU A 479 1.25 -9.24 -34.19
C GLU A 479 2.61 -9.78 -34.62
N GLN A 480 3.20 -10.65 -33.81
CA GLN A 480 4.26 -11.51 -34.26
C GLN A 480 3.56 -12.48 -35.19
N LEU A 481 3.71 -12.25 -36.50
CA LEU A 481 3.65 -13.31 -37.50
C LEU A 481 4.36 -14.52 -36.91
N HIS A 482 3.59 -15.46 -36.39
CA HIS A 482 4.07 -16.75 -35.92
C HIS A 482 4.49 -17.55 -37.16
N HIS A 483 5.64 -17.20 -37.74
CA HIS A 483 6.48 -18.23 -38.31
C HIS A 483 7.02 -19.02 -37.14
N TYR A 484 6.27 -20.05 -36.75
CA TYR A 484 6.79 -21.19 -36.03
C TYR A 484 7.93 -21.76 -36.90
N ASN A 485 9.16 -21.31 -36.68
CA ASN A 485 10.31 -22.04 -37.14
C ASN A 485 10.32 -23.34 -36.33
N GLN A 486 10.06 -24.46 -37.00
CA GLN A 486 10.10 -25.84 -36.48
C GLN A 486 11.48 -26.27 -35.93
N HIS A 487 12.38 -25.35 -35.59
CA HIS A 487 13.75 -25.64 -35.19
C HIS A 487 13.97 -25.76 -33.67
N ASP A 488 13.10 -25.22 -32.81
CA ASP A 488 13.34 -25.20 -31.36
C ASP A 488 12.83 -26.43 -30.59
N ALA A 489 12.20 -27.40 -31.26
CA ALA A 489 11.78 -28.66 -30.63
C ALA A 489 12.93 -29.65 -30.38
N LYS A 490 14.16 -29.36 -30.86
CA LYS A 490 15.30 -30.30 -30.79
C LYS A 490 16.34 -30.02 -29.70
N ASN A 491 16.30 -28.88 -29.01
CA ASN A 491 17.42 -28.48 -28.13
C ASN A 491 17.21 -28.67 -26.62
N TRP A 492 16.05 -29.11 -26.15
CA TRP A 492 15.82 -29.28 -24.70
C TRP A 492 16.67 -30.40 -24.10
N GLN A 493 16.99 -31.45 -24.88
CA GLN A 493 17.82 -32.58 -24.44
C GLN A 493 19.28 -32.19 -24.28
N GLU A 494 19.79 -31.35 -25.20
CA GLU A 494 21.14 -30.79 -25.09
C GLU A 494 21.25 -29.85 -23.89
N GLU A 495 20.25 -28.99 -23.67
CA GLU A 495 20.25 -28.07 -22.53
C GLU A 495 20.14 -28.81 -21.18
N LEU A 496 19.37 -29.90 -21.11
CA LEU A 496 19.31 -30.76 -19.92
C LEU A 496 20.66 -31.47 -19.66
N SER A 497 21.33 -31.93 -20.73
CA SER A 497 22.62 -32.62 -20.60
C SER A 497 23.72 -31.71 -20.06
N ILE A 498 23.74 -30.44 -20.50
CA ILE A 498 24.71 -29.43 -20.06
C ILE A 498 24.49 -29.10 -18.57
N ARG A 499 23.23 -28.96 -18.14
CA ARG A 499 22.90 -28.62 -16.75
C ARG A 499 23.13 -29.75 -15.76
N LEU A 500 22.95 -31.01 -16.18
CA LEU A 500 23.07 -32.16 -15.30
C LEU A 500 24.49 -32.75 -15.26
N PHE A 501 25.22 -32.72 -16.38
CA PHE A 501 26.47 -33.50 -16.50
C PHE A 501 27.72 -32.66 -16.81
N GLY A 502 27.58 -31.35 -17.00
CA GLY A 502 28.69 -30.40 -16.92
C GLY A 502 29.81 -30.53 -17.97
N LYS A 503 29.66 -31.36 -19.01
CA LYS A 503 30.56 -31.37 -20.19
C LYS A 503 29.81 -31.78 -21.47
N THR A 504 30.13 -31.09 -22.55
CA THR A 504 29.87 -31.50 -23.93
C THR A 504 30.86 -32.61 -24.32
N GLY A 505 30.38 -33.75 -24.79
CA GLY A 505 31.27 -34.82 -25.24
C GLY A 505 30.53 -36.00 -25.86
N GLU A 506 30.68 -36.11 -27.18
CA GLU A 506 30.80 -37.34 -27.98
C GLU A 506 29.76 -38.45 -27.75
N LEU A 507 28.84 -38.53 -28.72
CA LEU A 507 28.04 -39.70 -29.04
C LEU A 507 28.94 -40.95 -29.11
N TYR A 508 28.69 -41.93 -28.24
CA TYR A 508 29.01 -43.33 -28.50
C TYR A 508 27.70 -44.04 -28.85
N GLU A 509 27.77 -44.82 -29.93
CA GLU A 509 26.70 -45.54 -30.64
C GLU A 509 25.80 -46.44 -29.77
#